data_AF-A0A1V2H704-F1
#
_entry.id   AF-A0A1V2H704-F1
#
_cell.length_a   1.000
_cell.length_b   1.000
_cell.length_c   1.000
_cell.angle_alpha   90.00
_cell.angle_beta   90.00
_cell.angle_gamma   90.00
#
_symmetry.space_group_name_H-M   'P 1'
#
loop_
_entity.id
_entity.type
_entity.pdbx_description
1 polymer ?
#
loop_
_entity_poly.entity_id
_entity_poly.type
_entity_poly.pdbx_seq_one_letter_code
_entity_poly.pdbx_strand_id
1 'polypeptide(L)'
;MAGLALAGCSSLSSMGLGGGSGSVPPARGVEMPPPRMADPLANFVATTLPGNGGLVAPAEGQAPVRVQVVRGYNSAAGRECRELQVGQGVAPRAAIYCKEPSGAWAAVKPLLRGGAVARP
;
A
#
# COMPACT_ATOMS: atom_id res chain seq x y z
N MET A 1 -9.36 43.25 12.50
CA MET A 1 -8.90 44.26 11.52
C MET A 1 -7.40 44.10 11.40
N ALA A 2 -6.95 43.46 10.32
CA ALA A 2 -6.25 44.11 9.20
C ALA A 2 -4.79 44.47 9.57
N GLY A 3 -3.76 44.06 8.85
CA GLY A 3 -3.75 43.51 7.51
C GLY A 3 -2.41 42.92 7.09
N LEU A 4 -2.45 42.34 5.88
CA LEU A 4 -1.32 41.85 5.12
C LEU A 4 -0.39 43.00 4.73
N ALA A 5 0.91 42.78 4.81
CA ALA A 5 1.91 43.54 4.08
C ALA A 5 3.00 42.58 3.55
N LEU A 6 2.75 42.01 2.37
CA LEU A 6 3.81 41.44 1.52
C LEU A 6 4.34 42.58 0.63
N ALA A 7 5.37 43.27 1.11
CA ALA A 7 6.19 44.17 0.31
C ALA A 7 7.38 43.37 -0.23
N GLY A 8 7.57 43.40 -1.54
CA GLY A 8 8.59 42.65 -2.24
C GLY A 8 9.93 43.37 -2.40
N CYS A 9 10.63 42.89 -3.42
CA CYS A 9 11.81 43.42 -4.13
C CYS A 9 13.21 42.87 -3.76
N SER A 10 13.59 41.88 -4.57
CA SER A 10 14.64 42.00 -5.59
C SER A 10 16.11 42.14 -5.20
N SER A 11 16.90 41.33 -5.93
CA SER A 11 18.28 41.55 -6.39
C SER A 11 19.39 40.91 -5.57
N LEU A 12 19.69 39.65 -5.87
CA LEU A 12 21.10 39.26 -5.98
C LEU A 12 21.41 38.93 -7.44
N SER A 13 22.08 39.89 -8.05
CA SER A 13 22.78 39.79 -9.31
C SER A 13 23.92 38.77 -9.22
N SER A 14 24.26 38.25 -10.40
CA SER A 14 25.59 37.83 -10.83
C SER A 14 26.21 36.60 -10.16
N MET A 15 26.32 35.51 -10.93
CA MET A 15 27.61 35.07 -11.50
C MET A 15 27.44 33.72 -12.22
N GLY A 16 27.99 33.63 -13.44
CA GLY A 16 28.40 32.35 -14.02
C GLY A 16 27.55 31.84 -15.20
N LEU A 17 27.65 32.51 -16.34
CA LEU A 17 27.55 31.83 -17.64
C LEU A 17 28.78 30.92 -17.80
N GLY A 18 28.72 29.75 -17.17
CA GLY A 18 29.64 28.64 -17.42
C GLY A 18 29.07 27.77 -18.52
N GLY A 19 29.53 27.97 -19.75
CA GLY A 19 29.28 27.06 -20.86
C GLY A 19 29.88 25.70 -20.54
N GLY A 20 29.01 24.76 -20.19
CA GLY A 20 29.31 23.34 -20.17
C GLY A 20 28.30 22.65 -21.07
N SER A 21 28.69 22.38 -22.32
CA SER A 21 28.06 21.35 -23.15
C SER A 21 28.32 20.00 -22.49
N GLY A 22 27.62 19.73 -21.38
CA GLY A 22 27.43 18.39 -20.87
C GLY A 22 26.40 17.73 -21.75
N SER A 23 26.81 16.76 -22.55
CA SER A 23 25.91 15.84 -23.24
C SER A 23 24.99 15.21 -22.20
N VAL A 24 23.73 15.64 -22.18
CA VAL A 24 22.68 14.97 -21.41
C VAL A 24 22.58 13.55 -21.97
N PRO A 25 22.89 12.49 -21.19
CA PRO A 25 22.70 11.14 -21.67
C PRO A 25 21.22 10.96 -22.04
N PRO A 26 20.89 10.26 -23.13
CA PRO A 26 19.49 10.03 -23.48
C PRO A 26 18.81 9.36 -22.29
N ALA A 27 17.68 9.93 -21.86
CA ALA A 27 16.83 9.34 -20.83
C ALA A 27 16.50 7.91 -21.28
N ARG A 28 17.13 6.92 -20.61
CA ARG A 28 16.74 5.52 -20.79
C ARG A 28 15.25 5.47 -20.53
N GLY A 29 14.50 4.91 -21.48
CA GLY A 29 13.06 4.84 -21.45
C GLY A 29 12.58 4.48 -20.06
N VAL A 30 11.69 5.30 -19.50
CA VAL A 30 10.95 4.93 -18.30
C VAL A 30 10.13 3.72 -18.72
N GLU A 31 10.64 2.52 -18.43
CA GLU A 31 9.87 1.31 -18.61
C GLU A 31 8.64 1.46 -17.74
N MET A 32 7.49 1.64 -18.40
CA MET A 32 6.20 1.78 -17.74
C MET A 32 6.06 0.56 -16.82
N PRO A 33 5.88 0.75 -15.50
CA PRO A 33 5.66 -0.38 -14.62
C PRO A 33 4.52 -1.21 -15.20
N PRO A 34 4.64 -2.55 -15.28
CA PRO A 34 3.56 -3.38 -15.80
C PRO A 34 2.27 -3.02 -15.04
N PRO A 35 1.11 -3.02 -15.71
CA PRO A 35 -0.16 -2.71 -15.06
C PRO A 35 -0.27 -3.56 -13.81
N ARG A 36 -0.31 -2.91 -12.65
CA ARG A 36 -0.41 -3.61 -11.37
C ARG A 36 -1.76 -4.32 -11.38
N MET A 37 -1.75 -5.62 -11.61
CA MET A 37 -2.97 -6.43 -11.54
C MET A 37 -3.67 -6.12 -10.21
N ALA A 38 -4.99 -5.95 -10.27
CA ALA A 38 -5.79 -5.71 -9.08
C ALA A 38 -5.50 -6.81 -8.06
N ASP A 39 -5.16 -6.43 -6.83
CA ASP A 39 -4.88 -7.39 -5.77
C ASP A 39 -6.16 -8.19 -5.45
N PRO A 40 -6.23 -9.49 -5.77
CA PRO A 40 -7.46 -10.27 -5.57
C PRO A 40 -7.83 -10.39 -4.10
N LEU A 41 -6.86 -10.30 -3.18
CA LEU A 41 -7.13 -10.32 -1.75
C LEU A 41 -7.72 -9.00 -1.27
N ALA A 42 -7.39 -7.87 -1.91
CA ALA A 42 -8.02 -6.57 -1.60
C ALA A 42 -9.52 -6.58 -1.94
N ASN A 43 -9.92 -7.22 -3.03
CA ASN A 43 -11.33 -7.39 -3.39
C ASN A 43 -12.04 -8.35 -2.44
N PHE A 44 -11.39 -9.48 -2.13
CA PHE A 44 -11.94 -10.49 -1.21
C PHE A 44 -12.20 -9.91 0.19
N VAL A 45 -11.24 -9.14 0.73
CA VAL A 45 -11.37 -8.56 2.06
C VAL A 45 -12.44 -7.47 2.12
N ALA A 46 -12.71 -6.79 1.01
CA ALA A 46 -13.75 -5.77 0.92
C ALA A 46 -15.16 -6.35 1.06
N THR A 47 -15.39 -7.55 0.53
CA THR A 47 -16.71 -8.18 0.46
C THR A 47 -16.93 -9.26 1.52
N THR A 48 -15.86 -9.75 2.14
CA THR A 48 -15.94 -10.87 3.11
C THR A 48 -15.90 -10.37 4.54
N LEU A 49 -16.91 -10.72 5.33
CA LEU A 49 -17.00 -10.38 6.75
C LEU A 49 -15.99 -11.17 7.60
N PRO A 50 -15.49 -10.61 8.72
CA PRO A 50 -14.70 -11.36 9.69
C PRO A 50 -15.39 -12.66 10.14
N GLY A 51 -14.61 -13.72 10.33
CA GLY A 51 -15.13 -15.06 10.63
C GLY A 51 -15.54 -15.87 9.40
N ASN A 52 -15.57 -15.27 8.21
CA ASN A 52 -15.88 -15.96 6.96
C ASN A 52 -14.65 -16.17 6.07
N GLY A 53 -14.74 -17.14 5.17
CA GLY A 53 -13.66 -17.51 4.26
C GLY A 53 -14.17 -17.97 2.91
N GLY A 54 -13.26 -18.16 1.97
CA GLY A 54 -13.56 -18.56 0.61
C GLY A 54 -12.31 -19.01 -0.14
N LEU A 55 -12.48 -19.24 -1.44
CA LEU A 55 -11.38 -19.52 -2.37
C LEU A 55 -11.06 -18.24 -3.15
N VAL A 56 -9.78 -17.92 -3.26
CA VAL A 56 -9.29 -16.76 -4.02
C VAL A 56 -8.24 -17.26 -5.01
N ALA A 57 -8.43 -16.98 -6.29
CA ALA A 57 -7.39 -17.20 -7.30
C ALA A 57 -6.35 -16.07 -7.21
N PRO A 58 -5.05 -16.37 -6.98
CA PRO A 58 -4.02 -15.34 -6.87
C PRO A 58 -3.74 -14.60 -8.18
N ALA A 59 -3.94 -15.28 -9.31
CA ALA A 59 -3.90 -14.72 -10.65
C ALA A 59 -4.75 -15.59 -11.60
N GLU A 60 -5.02 -15.09 -12.80
CA GLU A 60 -5.70 -15.85 -13.84
C GLU A 60 -4.94 -17.15 -14.17
N GLY A 61 -5.67 -18.26 -14.27
CA GLY A 61 -5.10 -19.58 -14.53
C GLY A 61 -4.38 -20.24 -13.34
N GLN A 62 -4.20 -19.56 -12.21
CA GLN A 62 -3.64 -20.17 -10.99
C GLN A 62 -4.71 -20.87 -10.15
N ALA A 63 -4.32 -21.96 -9.49
CA ALA A 63 -5.20 -22.71 -8.61
C ALA A 63 -5.71 -21.82 -7.45
N PRO A 64 -7.02 -21.81 -7.14
CA PRO A 64 -7.55 -21.06 -6.02
C PRO A 64 -6.96 -21.52 -4.69
N VAL A 65 -6.61 -20.56 -3.83
CA VAL A 65 -6.16 -20.82 -2.46
C VAL A 65 -7.28 -20.49 -1.47
N ARG A 66 -7.38 -21.27 -0.39
CA ARG A 66 -8.32 -20.93 0.69
C ARG A 66 -7.83 -19.71 1.44
N VAL A 67 -8.74 -18.79 1.71
CA VAL A 67 -8.51 -17.56 2.46
C VAL A 67 -9.59 -17.41 3.51
N GLN A 68 -9.20 -17.04 4.71
CA GLN A 68 -10.11 -16.79 5.83
C GLN A 68 -9.89 -15.37 6.34
N VAL A 69 -10.94 -14.57 6.48
CA VAL A 69 -10.87 -13.32 7.25
C VAL A 69 -11.00 -13.68 8.71
N VAL A 70 -9.90 -13.54 9.45
CA VAL A 70 -9.82 -13.98 10.85
C VAL A 70 -10.48 -12.97 11.77
N ARG A 71 -10.18 -11.68 11.59
CA ARG A 71 -10.72 -10.60 12.42
C ARG A 71 -10.71 -9.26 11.71
N GLY A 72 -11.59 -8.37 12.14
CA GLY A 72 -11.57 -6.93 11.83
C GLY A 72 -11.25 -6.12 13.09
N TYR A 73 -10.51 -5.02 12.95
CA TYR A 73 -10.14 -4.11 14.04
C TYR A 73 -9.79 -2.72 13.50
N ASN A 74 -9.79 -1.70 14.36
CA ASN A 74 -9.25 -0.38 13.99
C ASN A 74 -7.77 -0.28 14.39
N SER A 75 -6.92 0.17 13.47
CA SER A 75 -5.52 0.49 13.77
C SER A 75 -5.41 1.70 14.71
N ALA A 76 -4.22 1.94 15.27
CA ALA A 76 -3.96 3.13 16.10
C ALA A 76 -4.23 4.45 15.36
N ALA A 77 -4.15 4.46 14.03
CA ALA A 77 -4.51 5.61 13.19
C ALA A 77 -6.02 5.70 12.89
N GLY A 78 -6.86 4.87 13.51
CA GLY A 78 -8.31 4.85 13.32
C GLY A 78 -8.80 4.18 12.03
N ARG A 79 -7.91 3.59 11.23
CA ARG A 79 -8.29 2.89 9.99
C ARG A 79 -8.84 1.50 10.27
N GLU A 80 -9.95 1.14 9.65
CA GLU A 80 -10.47 -0.24 9.64
C GLU A 80 -9.42 -1.15 8.98
N CYS A 81 -9.07 -2.24 9.65
CA CYS A 81 -8.13 -3.24 9.21
C CYS A 81 -8.74 -4.63 9.38
N ARG A 82 -8.34 -5.56 8.52
CA ARG A 82 -8.74 -6.95 8.54
C ARG A 82 -7.50 -7.83 8.40
N GLU A 83 -7.43 -8.85 9.24
CA GLU A 83 -6.40 -9.89 9.15
C GLU A 83 -6.96 -11.11 8.43
N LEU A 84 -6.15 -11.64 7.51
CA LEU A 84 -6.45 -12.83 6.75
C LEU A 84 -5.43 -13.94 7.06
N GLN A 85 -5.91 -15.18 6.98
CA GLN A 85 -5.08 -16.37 6.83
C GLN A 85 -5.21 -16.88 5.41
N VAL A 86 -4.08 -17.05 4.72
CA VAL A 86 -3.99 -17.52 3.34
C VAL A 86 -3.34 -18.91 3.32
N GLY A 87 -3.97 -19.84 2.61
CA GLY A 87 -3.58 -21.24 2.53
C GLY A 87 -4.24 -22.11 3.59
N GLN A 88 -3.82 -23.38 3.65
CA GLN A 88 -4.29 -24.40 4.60
C GLN A 88 -3.09 -25.16 5.17
N GLY A 89 -3.27 -25.81 6.32
CA GLY A 89 -2.26 -26.66 6.95
C GLY A 89 -1.67 -26.08 8.23
N VAL A 90 -0.49 -26.58 8.62
CA VAL A 90 0.17 -26.31 9.91
C VAL A 90 0.69 -24.88 10.09
N ALA A 91 0.82 -24.10 9.00
CA ALA A 91 1.31 -22.71 9.07
C ALA A 91 0.67 -21.84 7.98
N PRO A 92 -0.61 -21.45 8.10
CA PRO A 92 -1.23 -20.51 7.18
C PRO A 92 -0.51 -19.16 7.24
N ARG A 93 -0.36 -18.50 6.08
CA ARG A 93 0.30 -17.20 6.00
C ARG A 93 -0.66 -16.10 6.44
N ALA A 94 -0.25 -15.30 7.43
CA ALA A 94 -0.99 -14.10 7.81
C ALA A 94 -0.76 -12.96 6.81
N ALA A 95 -1.83 -12.23 6.49
CA ALA A 95 -1.80 -10.98 5.73
C ALA A 95 -2.74 -9.96 6.40
N ILE A 96 -2.41 -8.67 6.30
CA ILE A 96 -3.22 -7.60 6.89
C ILE A 96 -3.55 -6.60 5.79
N TYR A 97 -4.82 -6.22 5.70
CA TYR A 97 -5.31 -5.19 4.80
C TYR A 97 -6.00 -4.12 5.62
N CYS A 98 -5.76 -2.85 5.30
CA CYS A 98 -6.45 -1.74 5.92
C CYS A 98 -7.17 -0.91 4.87
N LYS A 99 -8.37 -0.46 5.22
CA LYS A 99 -9.17 0.44 4.40
C LYS A 99 -8.51 1.81 4.34
N GLU A 100 -8.25 2.29 3.15
CA GLU A 100 -7.74 3.62 2.88
C GLU A 100 -8.88 4.65 2.91
N PRO A 101 -8.58 5.96 3.06
CA PRO A 101 -9.59 7.01 2.99
C PRO A 101 -10.39 7.01 1.66
N SER A 102 -9.80 6.51 0.58
CA SER A 102 -10.45 6.29 -0.72
C SER A 102 -11.56 5.22 -0.67
N GLY A 103 -11.63 4.43 0.40
CA GLY A 103 -12.50 3.26 0.53
C GLY A 103 -11.88 1.96 0.02
N ALA A 104 -10.74 2.04 -0.71
CA ALA A 104 -10.01 0.87 -1.17
C ALA A 104 -9.33 0.12 -0.01
N TRP A 105 -9.09 -1.17 -0.17
CA TRP A 105 -8.31 -1.96 0.78
C TRP A 105 -6.89 -2.12 0.26
N ALA A 106 -5.91 -1.84 1.11
CA ALA A 106 -4.50 -1.96 0.77
C ALA A 106 -3.77 -2.88 1.75
N ALA A 107 -2.91 -3.73 1.21
CA ALA A 107 -2.02 -4.57 2.01
C ALA A 107 -1.11 -3.70 2.86
N VAL A 108 -0.94 -4.06 4.13
CA VAL A 108 0.01 -3.42 5.04
C VAL A 108 1.03 -4.44 5.52
N LYS A 109 2.28 -3.99 5.68
CA LYS A 109 3.35 -4.83 6.21
C LYS A 109 3.15 -4.98 7.73
N PRO A 110 3.02 -6.21 8.26
CA PRO A 110 2.99 -6.41 9.70
C PRO A 110 4.28 -5.90 10.33
N LEU A 111 4.18 -5.08 11.37
CA LEU A 111 5.33 -4.60 12.13
C LEU A 111 6.01 -5.72 12.92
N LEU A 112 5.21 -6.71 13.35
CA LEU A 112 5.68 -7.89 14.06
C LEU A 112 5.49 -9.12 13.18
N ARG A 113 6.61 -9.74 12.77
CA ARG A 113 6.60 -11.08 12.20
C ARG A 113 6.41 -12.08 13.34
N GLY A 114 5.18 -12.46 13.64
CA GLY A 114 4.90 -13.51 14.64
C GLY A 114 4.14 -13.05 15.88
N GLY A 115 3.14 -12.18 15.74
CA GLY A 115 2.20 -11.84 16.82
C GLY A 115 1.29 -13.00 17.26
N ALA A 116 1.78 -14.23 17.28
CA ALA A 116 1.25 -15.24 18.19
C ALA A 116 1.94 -14.98 19.54
N VAL A 117 1.46 -14.00 20.30
CA VAL A 117 1.67 -14.05 21.74
C VAL A 117 0.94 -15.31 22.18
N ALA A 118 1.68 -16.38 22.46
CA ALA A 118 1.11 -17.55 23.11
C ALA A 118 0.41 -17.06 24.38
N ARG A 119 -0.93 -17.14 24.39
CA ARG A 119 -1.68 -16.90 25.62
C ARG A 119 -1.41 -18.08 26.55
N PRO A 120 -1.03 -17.84 27.82
CA PRO A 120 -0.94 -18.88 28.84
C PRO A 120 -2.26 -19.65 29.00
#